data_AF-A0A357R7G0-F1
#
_entry.id   AF-A0A357R7G0-F1
#
_cell.length_a   1.000
_cell.length_b   1.000
_cell.length_c   1.000
_cell.angle_alpha   90.00
_cell.angle_beta   90.00
_cell.angle_gamma   90.00
#
_symmetry.space_group_name_H-M   'P 1'
#
loop_
_entity.id
_entity.type
_entity.pdbx_description
1 polymer ?
#
loop_
_entity_poly.entity_id
_entity_poly.type
_entity_poly.pdbx_seq_one_letter_code
_entity_poly.pdbx_strand_id
1 'polypeptide(L)'
;AEFMARTAAAFPGQVTLVTLGPLTNLALALEQHPREMQKLAGVVIMGGALRVPGNVTSTAEFNIWADPDAAQLVLNSGLDLTMVGLDVTKNMRLEKEDISRLAGGGAAARGAARMIEYAVREQGEYPFHDPLAFMAAVQPECFAFDTVPVAIETRGAICRGQT
;
A
#
# COMPACT_ATOMS: atom_id res chain seq x y z
N ALA A 1 -7.65 0.14 -15.40
CA ALA A 1 -8.47 -1.10 -15.46
C ALA A 1 -7.93 -2.11 -16.48
N GLU A 2 -8.01 -1.83 -17.78
CA GLU A 2 -7.72 -2.81 -18.85
C GLU A 2 -6.32 -3.46 -18.78
N PHE A 3 -5.27 -2.69 -18.51
CA PHE A 3 -3.91 -3.23 -18.38
C PHE A 3 -3.79 -4.28 -17.27
N MET A 4 -4.42 -4.05 -16.11
CA MET A 4 -4.41 -5.01 -15.00
C MET A 4 -5.15 -6.28 -15.38
N ALA A 5 -6.33 -6.16 -15.98
CA ALA A 5 -7.14 -7.31 -16.41
C ALA A 5 -6.40 -8.15 -17.46
N ARG A 6 -5.82 -7.51 -18.49
CA ARG A 6 -5.04 -8.21 -19.52
C ARG A 6 -3.83 -8.94 -18.94
N THR A 7 -3.13 -8.31 -18.00
CA THR A 7 -1.96 -8.91 -17.34
C THR A 7 -2.36 -10.10 -16.47
N ALA A 8 -3.40 -9.96 -15.63
CA ALA A 8 -3.93 -11.05 -14.81
C ALA A 8 -4.44 -12.23 -15.67
N ALA A 9 -5.08 -11.93 -16.80
CA ALA A 9 -5.55 -12.96 -17.73
C ALA A 9 -4.42 -13.72 -18.44
N ALA A 10 -3.33 -13.03 -18.77
CA ALA A 10 -2.17 -13.62 -19.45
C ALA A 10 -1.32 -14.50 -18.51
N PHE A 11 -1.30 -14.18 -17.21
CA PHE A 11 -0.45 -14.84 -16.21
C PHE A 11 -1.28 -15.28 -14.99
N PRO A 12 -2.24 -16.20 -15.15
CA PRO A 12 -3.12 -16.60 -14.07
C PRO A 12 -2.34 -17.24 -12.91
N GLY A 13 -2.62 -16.78 -11.69
CA GLY A 13 -1.99 -17.24 -10.45
C GLY A 13 -0.53 -16.82 -10.27
N GLN A 14 -0.01 -15.93 -11.13
CA GLN A 14 1.40 -15.52 -11.10
C GLN A 14 1.62 -14.03 -10.80
N VAL A 15 0.56 -13.22 -10.90
CA VAL A 15 0.67 -11.75 -10.76
C VAL A 15 0.20 -11.33 -9.37
N THR A 16 1.14 -10.84 -8.56
CA THR A 16 0.81 -10.10 -7.33
C THR A 16 0.75 -8.62 -7.65
N LEU A 17 -0.38 -7.98 -7.36
CA LEU A 17 -0.55 -6.54 -7.55
C LEU A 17 -0.12 -5.81 -6.28
N VAL A 18 0.80 -4.84 -6.39
CA VAL A 18 1.17 -3.96 -5.28
C VAL A 18 0.55 -2.59 -5.54
N THR A 19 -0.31 -2.14 -4.62
CA THR A 19 -1.00 -0.85 -4.71
C THR A 19 -0.42 0.12 -3.69
N LEU A 20 0.09 1.26 -4.18
CA LEU A 20 0.81 2.27 -3.40
C LEU A 20 0.06 3.62 -3.36
N GLY A 21 -1.23 3.58 -3.67
CA GLY A 21 -2.06 4.76 -3.85
C GLY A 21 -3.54 4.43 -3.67
N PRO A 22 -4.44 5.41 -3.88
CA PRO A 22 -5.87 5.18 -3.80
C PRO A 22 -6.33 4.03 -4.70
N LEU A 23 -7.27 3.23 -4.19
CA LEU A 23 -7.65 1.95 -4.79
C LEU A 23 -8.60 2.07 -6.01
N THR A 24 -8.89 3.29 -6.46
CA THR A 24 -9.81 3.60 -7.55
C THR A 24 -9.55 2.76 -8.80
N ASN A 25 -8.28 2.65 -9.22
CA ASN A 25 -7.92 1.90 -10.43
C ASN A 25 -8.24 0.40 -10.30
N LEU A 26 -7.98 -0.19 -9.13
CA LEU A 26 -8.23 -1.58 -8.84
C LEU A 26 -9.73 -1.84 -8.72
N ALA A 27 -10.48 -0.96 -8.05
CA ALA A 27 -11.93 -1.04 -7.98
C ALA A 27 -12.57 -1.01 -9.38
N LEU A 28 -12.16 -0.05 -10.23
CA LEU A 28 -12.62 0.02 -11.62
C LEU A 28 -12.27 -1.26 -12.41
N ALA A 29 -11.11 -1.88 -12.15
CA ALA A 29 -10.73 -3.13 -12.80
C ALA A 29 -11.60 -4.31 -12.35
N LEU A 30 -11.93 -4.38 -11.06
CA LEU A 30 -12.81 -5.40 -10.48
C LEU A 30 -14.24 -5.27 -10.99
N GLU A 31 -14.75 -4.05 -11.17
CA GLU A 31 -16.08 -3.81 -11.72
C GLU A 31 -16.17 -4.17 -13.21
N GLN A 32 -15.16 -3.76 -14.00
CA GLN A 32 -15.19 -3.91 -15.46
C GLN A 32 -14.76 -5.31 -15.92
N HIS A 33 -13.85 -5.96 -15.19
CA HIS A 33 -13.22 -7.22 -15.57
C HIS A 33 -13.14 -8.21 -14.38
N PRO A 34 -14.25 -8.51 -13.70
CA PRO A 34 -14.23 -9.29 -12.46
C PRO A 34 -13.57 -10.67 -12.66
N ARG A 35 -13.84 -11.35 -13.78
CA ARG A 35 -13.31 -12.70 -14.03
C ARG A 35 -11.80 -12.72 -14.24
N GLU A 36 -11.27 -11.71 -14.91
CA GLU A 36 -9.84 -11.57 -15.16
C GLU A 36 -9.10 -11.21 -13.88
N MET A 37 -9.66 -10.31 -13.08
CA MET A 37 -9.04 -9.86 -11.83
C MET A 37 -8.95 -10.98 -10.78
N GLN A 38 -9.89 -11.94 -10.77
CA GLN A 38 -9.82 -13.13 -9.91
C GLN A 38 -8.65 -14.08 -10.24
N LYS A 39 -7.89 -13.82 -11.31
CA LYS A 39 -6.71 -14.60 -11.67
C LYS A 39 -5.41 -14.05 -11.05
N LEU A 40 -5.47 -12.95 -10.31
CA LEU A 40 -4.32 -12.47 -9.54
C LEU A 40 -3.88 -13.52 -8.51
N ALA A 41 -2.58 -13.60 -8.26
CA ALA A 41 -2.04 -14.41 -7.17
C ALA A 41 -2.37 -13.82 -5.80
N GLY A 42 -2.45 -12.49 -5.72
CA GLY A 42 -2.80 -11.75 -4.53
C GLY A 42 -2.64 -10.24 -4.76
N VAL A 43 -3.04 -9.45 -3.77
CA VAL A 43 -2.88 -7.99 -3.76
C VAL A 43 -2.26 -7.54 -2.45
N VAL A 44 -1.19 -6.76 -2.53
CA VAL A 44 -0.61 -6.06 -1.39
C VAL A 44 -0.99 -4.59 -1.46
N ILE A 45 -1.59 -4.07 -0.39
CA ILE A 45 -2.14 -2.72 -0.30
C ILE A 45 -1.32 -1.93 0.71
N MET A 46 -0.64 -0.86 0.28
CA MET A 46 -0.18 0.17 1.19
C MET A 46 -1.38 1.04 1.56
N GLY A 47 -1.87 0.90 2.78
CA GLY A 47 -2.97 1.73 3.25
C GLY A 47 -3.65 1.22 4.51
N GLY A 48 -4.37 2.12 5.16
CA GLY A 48 -5.09 1.87 6.40
C GLY A 48 -4.30 2.17 7.67
N ALA A 49 -5.03 2.24 8.79
CA ALA A 49 -4.49 2.50 10.12
C ALA A 49 -5.41 1.81 11.15
N LEU A 50 -5.09 0.56 11.50
CA LEU A 50 -5.99 -0.34 12.23
C LEU A 50 -5.93 -0.17 13.75
N ARG A 51 -4.74 0.00 14.29
CA ARG A 51 -4.39 0.10 15.72
C ARG A 51 -3.62 1.39 16.05
N VAL A 52 -3.39 2.26 15.06
CA VAL A 52 -2.72 3.56 15.21
C VAL A 52 -3.55 4.70 14.60
N PRO A 53 -3.27 5.97 14.96
CA PRO A 53 -3.92 7.10 14.32
C PRO A 53 -3.60 7.21 12.83
N GLY A 54 -4.55 7.79 12.08
CA GLY A 54 -4.41 8.15 10.68
C GLY A 54 -3.31 9.19 10.42
N ASN A 55 -3.13 9.56 9.14
CA ASN A 55 -2.21 10.63 8.72
C ASN A 55 -2.91 11.78 7.99
N VAL A 56 -4.16 11.60 7.53
CA VAL A 56 -5.00 12.69 6.96
C VAL A 56 -5.98 13.21 7.98
N THR A 57 -6.69 12.29 8.65
CA THR A 57 -7.53 12.60 9.81
C THR A 57 -7.01 11.83 11.02
N SER A 58 -7.61 12.05 12.19
CA SER A 58 -7.27 11.26 13.37
C SER A 58 -7.47 9.75 13.19
N THR A 59 -8.32 9.32 12.25
CA THR A 59 -8.71 7.91 12.06
C THR A 59 -8.38 7.35 10.68
N ALA A 60 -8.02 8.18 9.69
CA ALA A 60 -7.89 7.74 8.31
C ALA A 60 -6.48 7.93 7.74
N GLU A 61 -6.00 6.88 7.08
CA GLU A 61 -4.80 6.91 6.25
C GLU A 61 -5.16 7.43 4.84
N PHE A 62 -4.24 8.16 4.20
CA PHE A 62 -4.43 8.86 2.94
C PHE A 62 -5.02 8.02 1.80
N ASN A 63 -4.44 6.86 1.48
CA ASN A 63 -4.89 6.05 0.34
C ASN A 63 -6.32 5.56 0.51
N ILE A 64 -6.70 5.18 1.73
CA ILE A 64 -8.08 4.79 2.05
C ILE A 64 -9.00 6.01 2.11
N TRP A 65 -8.56 7.12 2.71
CA TRP A 65 -9.33 8.36 2.83
C TRP A 65 -9.67 8.99 1.47
N ALA A 66 -8.74 8.91 0.53
CA ALA A 66 -8.88 9.50 -0.80
C ALA A 66 -10.01 8.86 -1.60
N ASP A 67 -10.19 7.54 -1.49
CA ASP A 67 -11.28 6.80 -2.14
C ASP A 67 -11.74 5.59 -1.30
N PRO A 68 -12.50 5.82 -0.21
CA PRO A 68 -12.95 4.77 0.69
C PRO A 68 -14.01 3.88 0.06
N ASP A 69 -14.76 4.39 -0.91
CA ASP A 69 -15.75 3.62 -1.67
C ASP A 69 -15.04 2.55 -2.53
N ALA A 70 -13.96 2.93 -3.22
CA ALA A 70 -13.10 1.98 -3.92
C ALA A 70 -12.43 1.01 -2.94
N ALA A 71 -11.94 1.48 -1.80
CA ALA A 71 -11.32 0.61 -0.79
C ALA A 71 -12.31 -0.43 -0.25
N GLN A 72 -13.56 -0.02 0.04
CA GLN A 72 -14.61 -0.93 0.49
C GLN A 72 -14.94 -1.99 -0.56
N LEU A 73 -14.97 -1.61 -1.84
CA LEU A 73 -15.19 -2.54 -2.95
C LEU A 73 -14.04 -3.55 -3.06
N VAL A 74 -12.79 -3.09 -2.99
CA VAL A 74 -11.61 -3.97 -3.03
C VAL A 74 -11.60 -4.94 -1.85
N LEU A 75 -11.88 -4.50 -0.62
CA LEU A 75 -11.97 -5.41 0.53
C LEU A 75 -13.05 -6.48 0.38
N ASN A 76 -14.14 -6.17 -0.34
CA ASN A 76 -15.23 -7.10 -0.61
C ASN A 76 -15.04 -7.92 -1.89
N SER A 77 -13.89 -7.83 -2.56
CA SER A 77 -13.67 -8.44 -3.88
C SER A 77 -13.46 -9.95 -3.86
N GLY A 78 -13.18 -10.54 -2.70
CA GLY A 78 -12.81 -11.95 -2.56
C GLY A 78 -11.40 -12.29 -3.08
N LEU A 79 -10.59 -11.29 -3.43
CA LEU A 79 -9.17 -11.49 -3.70
C LEU A 79 -8.41 -11.85 -2.41
N ASP A 80 -7.23 -12.46 -2.57
CA ASP A 80 -6.28 -12.61 -1.46
C ASP A 80 -5.59 -11.26 -1.20
N LEU A 81 -5.86 -10.64 -0.05
CA LEU A 81 -5.48 -9.27 0.28
C LEU A 81 -4.55 -9.23 1.48
N THR A 82 -3.44 -8.52 1.33
CA THR A 82 -2.54 -8.15 2.42
C THR A 82 -2.51 -6.64 2.56
N MET A 83 -2.85 -6.10 3.73
CA MET A 83 -2.77 -4.67 4.03
C MET A 83 -1.51 -4.35 4.83
N VAL A 84 -0.75 -3.37 4.35
CA VAL A 84 0.44 -2.81 4.99
C VAL A 84 0.10 -1.37 5.39
N GLY A 85 -0.50 -1.24 6.57
CA GLY A 85 -0.99 0.03 7.11
C GLY A 85 0.06 0.84 7.87
N LEU A 86 -0.39 1.97 8.43
CA LEU A 86 0.45 2.85 9.27
C LEU A 86 0.98 2.14 10.52
N ASP A 87 0.27 1.13 11.01
CA ASP A 87 0.63 0.29 12.15
C ASP A 87 1.95 -0.46 11.96
N VAL A 88 2.28 -0.75 10.70
CA VAL A 88 3.53 -1.40 10.29
C VAL A 88 4.53 -0.34 9.91
N THR A 89 4.12 0.56 9.02
CA THR A 89 5.06 1.44 8.31
C THR A 89 5.64 2.56 9.16
N LYS A 90 4.91 3.06 10.17
CA LYS A 90 5.43 4.09 11.10
C LYS A 90 6.48 3.55 12.07
N ASN A 91 6.66 2.23 12.18
CA ASN A 91 7.68 1.63 13.04
C ASN A 91 9.08 1.60 12.39
N MET A 92 9.18 1.92 11.10
CA MET A 92 10.46 1.95 10.39
C MET A 92 10.93 3.38 10.18
N ARG A 93 12.18 3.64 10.54
CA ARG A 93 12.85 4.92 10.31
C ARG A 93 14.21 4.63 9.73
N LEU A 94 14.61 5.41 8.73
CA LEU A 94 15.97 5.37 8.21
C LEU A 94 16.86 6.25 9.07
N GLU A 95 17.97 5.68 9.53
CA GLU A 95 19.03 6.45 10.18
C GLU A 95 19.94 7.11 9.15
N LYS A 96 20.71 8.10 9.57
CA LYS A 96 21.65 8.81 8.70
C LYS A 96 22.68 7.86 8.10
N GLU A 97 23.06 6.85 8.87
CA GLU A 97 23.98 5.79 8.49
C GLU A 97 23.40 4.93 7.36
N ASP A 98 22.10 4.63 7.39
CA ASP A 98 21.43 3.88 6.32
C ASP A 98 21.43 4.66 5.01
N ILE A 99 21.12 5.96 5.08
CA ILE A 99 21.15 6.86 3.92
C ILE A 99 22.56 6.95 3.34
N SER A 100 23.57 7.06 4.22
CA SER A 100 24.98 7.10 3.82
C SER A 100 25.42 5.80 3.13
N ARG A 101 25.00 4.64 3.66
CA ARG A 101 25.23 3.33 3.03
C ARG A 101 24.58 3.25 1.66
N LEU A 102 23.34 3.74 1.52
CA LEU A 102 22.62 3.77 0.26
C LEU A 102 23.32 4.68 -0.77
N ALA A 103 23.84 5.83 -0.34
CA ALA A 103 24.62 6.75 -1.16
C ALA A 103 25.96 6.15 -1.65
N GLY A 104 26.50 5.15 -0.95
CA GLY A 104 27.67 4.39 -1.39
C GLY A 104 27.39 3.37 -2.51
N GLY A 105 26.13 3.12 -2.85
CA GLY A 105 25.72 2.12 -3.84
C GLY A 105 25.81 2.58 -5.30
N GLY A 106 25.13 1.86 -6.19
CA GLY A 106 25.03 2.17 -7.63
C GLY A 106 24.19 3.41 -7.95
N ALA A 107 24.01 3.72 -9.24
CA ALA A 107 23.31 4.94 -9.68
C ALA A 107 21.87 5.06 -9.14
N ALA A 108 21.11 3.97 -9.12
CA ALA A 108 19.76 3.94 -8.57
C ALA A 108 19.74 4.20 -7.05
N ALA A 109 20.64 3.54 -6.30
CA ALA A 109 20.78 3.74 -4.86
C ALA A 109 21.15 5.19 -4.52
N ARG A 110 22.09 5.79 -5.25
CA ARG A 110 22.41 7.22 -5.13
C ARG A 110 21.26 8.15 -5.50
N GLY A 111 20.43 7.75 -6.46
CA GLY A 111 19.19 8.45 -6.80
C GLY A 111 18.22 8.46 -5.61
N ALA A 112 17.93 7.28 -5.07
CA ALA A 112 17.05 7.11 -3.91
C ALA A 112 17.58 7.84 -2.67
N ALA A 113 18.88 7.73 -2.36
CA ALA A 113 19.50 8.44 -1.25
C ALA A 113 19.27 9.95 -1.34
N ARG A 114 19.46 10.56 -2.52
CA ARG A 114 19.19 12.00 -2.72
C ARG A 114 17.72 12.37 -2.53
N MET A 115 16.78 11.51 -2.93
CA MET A 115 15.34 11.75 -2.70
C MET A 115 15.00 11.68 -1.22
N ILE A 116 15.56 10.70 -0.51
CA ILE A 116 15.37 10.51 0.93
C ILE A 116 15.99 11.68 1.70
N GLU A 117 17.22 12.08 1.39
CA GLU A 117 17.89 13.24 1.99
C GLU A 117 17.08 14.52 1.81
N TYR A 118 16.53 14.73 0.62
CA TYR A 118 15.63 15.85 0.35
C TYR A 118 14.39 15.79 1.25
N ALA A 119 13.70 14.65 1.30
CA ALA A 119 12.51 14.50 2.13
C ALA A 119 12.80 14.71 3.63
N VAL A 120 13.88 14.10 4.15
CA VAL A 120 14.31 14.29 5.55
C VAL A 120 14.63 15.76 5.83
N ARG A 121 15.25 16.48 4.89
CA ARG A 121 15.56 17.90 5.06
C ARG A 121 14.30 18.78 5.09
N GLU A 122 13.34 18.53 4.21
CA GLU A 122 12.14 19.37 4.08
C GLU A 122 11.03 18.99 5.07
N GLN A 123 10.94 17.71 5.48
CA GLN A 123 9.84 17.17 6.28
C GLN A 123 10.28 16.60 7.64
N GLY A 124 11.59 16.58 7.93
CA GLY A 124 12.16 16.05 9.17
C GLY A 124 12.34 14.52 9.18
N GLU A 125 11.62 13.80 8.33
CA GLU A 125 11.76 12.36 8.14
C GLU A 125 11.35 11.93 6.72
N TYR A 126 11.69 10.71 6.36
CA TYR A 126 11.17 10.06 5.16
C TYR A 126 10.29 8.88 5.58
N PRO A 127 8.97 8.95 5.37
CA PRO A 127 8.08 7.86 5.73
C PRO A 127 8.28 6.67 4.79
N PHE A 128 8.73 5.54 5.33
CA PHE A 128 9.07 4.33 4.56
C PHE A 128 7.83 3.46 4.25
N HIS A 129 6.71 4.10 3.90
CA HIS A 129 5.40 3.48 3.66
C HIS A 129 5.42 2.49 2.49
N ASP A 130 5.59 3.01 1.27
CA ASP A 130 5.50 2.24 0.04
C ASP A 130 6.60 1.19 -0.11
N PRO A 131 7.87 1.47 0.26
CA PRO A 131 8.91 0.45 0.20
C PRO A 131 8.58 -0.76 1.09
N LEU A 132 7.97 -0.56 2.27
CA LEU A 132 7.57 -1.68 3.14
C LEU A 132 6.43 -2.50 2.54
N ALA A 133 5.46 -1.87 1.87
CA ALA A 133 4.42 -2.61 1.17
C ALA A 133 5.00 -3.43 0.01
N PHE A 134 5.96 -2.89 -0.72
CA PHE A 134 6.69 -3.66 -1.74
C PHE A 134 7.49 -4.82 -1.12
N MET A 135 8.20 -4.56 -0.01
CA MET A 135 8.93 -5.61 0.72
C MET A 135 8.00 -6.71 1.22
N ALA A 136 6.81 -6.40 1.73
CA ALA A 136 5.84 -7.41 2.15
C ALA A 136 5.40 -8.34 0.99
N ALA A 137 5.44 -7.85 -0.26
CA ALA A 137 5.15 -8.66 -1.44
C ALA A 137 6.31 -9.56 -1.88
N VAL A 138 7.56 -9.11 -1.71
CA VAL A 138 8.75 -9.82 -2.24
C VAL A 138 9.54 -10.60 -1.18
N GLN A 139 9.41 -10.23 0.08
CA GLN A 139 10.07 -10.83 1.25
C GLN A 139 9.09 -10.92 2.43
N PRO A 140 7.97 -11.67 2.28
CA PRO A 140 6.94 -11.77 3.31
C PRO A 140 7.48 -12.36 4.63
N GLU A 141 8.57 -13.13 4.59
CA GLU A 141 9.23 -13.69 5.77
C GLU A 141 9.81 -12.65 6.73
N CYS A 142 9.98 -11.40 6.27
CA CYS A 142 10.39 -10.27 7.13
C CYS A 142 9.24 -9.72 7.97
N PHE A 143 8.01 -10.23 7.80
CA PHE A 143 6.80 -9.70 8.41
C PHE A 143 6.05 -10.80 9.18
N ALA A 144 5.26 -10.36 10.17
CA ALA A 144 4.24 -11.18 10.79
C ALA A 144 2.87 -10.67 10.33
N PHE A 145 1.96 -11.59 10.01
CA PHE A 145 0.63 -11.26 9.49
C PHE A 145 -0.47 -11.80 10.42
N ASP A 146 -1.44 -10.95 10.71
CA ASP A 146 -2.69 -11.31 11.39
C ASP A 146 -3.84 -11.27 10.37
N THR A 147 -4.63 -12.34 10.29
CA THR A 147 -5.88 -12.32 9.51
C THR A 147 -7.01 -11.79 10.39
N VAL A 148 -7.57 -10.64 10.02
CA VAL A 148 -8.66 -9.99 10.75
C VAL A 148 -9.74 -9.49 9.79
N PRO A 149 -11.01 -9.43 10.22
CA PRO A 149 -12.02 -8.72 9.47
C PRO A 149 -11.73 -7.21 9.50
N VAL A 150 -11.78 -6.57 8.33
CA VAL A 150 -11.58 -5.12 8.16
C VAL A 150 -12.79 -4.56 7.41
N ALA A 151 -13.24 -3.36 7.80
CA ALA A 151 -14.33 -2.65 7.14
C ALA A 151 -13.92 -1.19 6.91
N ILE A 152 -14.47 -0.54 5.87
CA ILE A 152 -14.17 0.87 5.60
C ILE A 152 -15.38 1.73 5.98
N GLU A 153 -15.18 2.76 6.77
CA GLU A 153 -16.19 3.80 6.96
C GLU A 153 -16.26 4.70 5.72
N THR A 154 -17.38 4.70 5.00
CA THR A 154 -17.55 5.44 3.73
C THR A 154 -18.42 6.69 3.85
N ARG A 155 -19.16 6.87 4.94
CA ARG A 155 -20.23 7.89 5.06
C ARG A 155 -19.99 8.91 6.17
N GLY A 156 -19.46 8.49 7.31
CA GLY A 156 -19.34 9.30 8.51
C GLY A 156 -18.57 10.61 8.29
N ALA A 157 -19.10 11.75 8.74
CA ALA A 157 -18.48 13.05 8.51
C ALA A 157 -17.11 13.24 9.18
N ILE A 158 -16.81 12.45 10.22
CA ILE A 158 -15.59 12.57 11.03
C ILE A 158 -14.59 11.46 10.71
N CYS A 159 -15.09 10.23 10.53
CA CYS A 159 -14.27 9.01 10.43
C CYS A 159 -14.24 8.39 9.02
N ARG A 160 -14.76 9.06 7.98
CA ARG A 160 -14.65 8.58 6.59
C ARG A 160 -13.20 8.20 6.23
N GLY A 161 -13.01 6.99 5.73
CA GLY A 161 -11.71 6.40 5.40
C GLY A 161 -11.04 5.63 6.54
N GLN A 162 -11.70 5.48 7.69
CA GLN A 162 -11.22 4.60 8.77
C GLN A 162 -11.30 3.13 8.34
N THR A 163 -10.29 2.36 8.73
CA THR A 163 -10.15 0.90 8.58
C THR A 163 -10.28 0.18 9.90
#